data_AF-A0A699HDB0-F1
#
_entry.id   AF-A0A699HDB0-F1
#
_cell.length_a   1.000
_cell.length_b   1.000
_cell.length_c   1.000
_cell.angle_alpha   90.00
_cell.angle_beta   90.00
_cell.angle_gamma   90.00
#
_symmetry.space_group_name_H-M   'P 1'
#
loop_
_entity.id
_entity.type
_entity.pdbx_description
1 polymer ?
#
loop_
_entity_poly.entity_id
_entity_poly.type
_entity_poly.pdbx_seq_one_letter_code
_entity_poly.pdbx_strand_id
1 'polypeptide(L)'
;MRFWFVQEISEEEGLLKFLRDRCDDLRRKNARRRVLIHEMEALGERGVDVESLESLKQTHARETAKLTALTDAIAESMAGIHEKERHVAKMDFID
;
A
#
# COMPACT_ATOMS: atom_id res chain seq x y z
N MET A 1 -14.04 -24.67 -15.20
CA MET A 1 -14.25 -23.24 -14.86
C MET A 1 -13.90 -22.93 -13.41
N ARG A 2 -14.38 -23.72 -12.44
CA ARG A 2 -14.01 -23.63 -11.01
C ARG A 2 -12.49 -23.54 -10.75
N PHE A 3 -11.71 -24.44 -11.36
CA PHE A 3 -10.25 -24.47 -11.22
C PHE A 3 -9.59 -23.11 -11.56
N TRP A 4 -10.11 -22.42 -12.57
CA TRP A 4 -9.58 -21.12 -13.00
C TRP A 4 -9.82 -20.03 -11.94
N PHE A 5 -11.02 -19.94 -11.37
CA PHE A 5 -11.29 -19.00 -10.26
C PHE A 5 -10.45 -19.28 -9.02
N VAL A 6 -10.27 -20.56 -8.67
CA VAL A 6 -9.41 -20.93 -7.53
C VAL A 6 -7.95 -20.52 -7.77
N GLN A 7 -7.45 -20.68 -9.00
CA GLN A 7 -6.12 -20.23 -9.36
C GLN A 7 -5.99 -18.70 -9.27
N GLU A 8 -6.94 -17.94 -9.83
CA GLU A 8 -6.91 -16.48 -9.76
C GLU A 8 -6.99 -15.95 -8.31
N ILE A 9 -7.79 -16.58 -7.44
CA ILE A 9 -7.84 -16.24 -6.01
C ILE A 9 -6.45 -16.41 -5.40
N SER A 10 -5.80 -17.55 -5.65
CA SER A 10 -4.46 -17.80 -5.11
C SER A 10 -3.41 -16.80 -5.62
N GLU A 11 -3.51 -16.37 -6.88
CA GLU A 11 -2.64 -15.35 -7.46
C GLU A 11 -2.88 -13.97 -6.82
N GLU A 12 -4.15 -13.58 -6.62
CA GLU A 12 -4.52 -12.34 -5.93
C GLU A 12 -4.12 -12.32 -4.45
N GLU A 13 -4.22 -13.44 -3.74
CA GLU A 13 -3.73 -13.56 -2.36
C GLU A 13 -2.21 -13.34 -2.28
N GLY A 14 -1.47 -13.87 -3.26
CA GLY A 14 -0.03 -13.63 -3.41
C GLY A 14 0.29 -12.15 -3.63
N LEU A 15 -0.45 -11.50 -4.53
CA LEU A 15 -0.34 -10.06 -4.77
C LEU A 15 -0.68 -9.25 -3.50
N LEU A 16 -1.76 -9.60 -2.80
CA LEU A 16 -2.17 -8.94 -1.56
C LEU A 16 -1.09 -8.99 -0.48
N LYS A 17 -0.43 -10.14 -0.31
CA LYS A 17 0.69 -10.28 0.61
C LYS A 17 1.81 -9.30 0.25
N PHE A 18 2.20 -9.28 -1.03
CA PHE A 18 3.22 -8.34 -1.51
C PHE A 18 2.82 -6.88 -1.27
N LEU A 19 1.59 -6.48 -1.60
CA LEU A 19 1.11 -5.11 -1.41
C LEU A 19 1.12 -4.72 0.07
N ARG A 20 0.70 -5.61 0.98
CA ARG A 20 0.73 -5.38 2.43
C ARG A 20 2.16 -5.15 2.93
N ASP A 21 3.11 -5.99 2.52
CA ASP A 21 4.53 -5.82 2.88
C ASP A 21 5.09 -4.47 2.40
N ARG A 22 4.69 -4.01 1.20
CA ARG A 22 5.07 -2.68 0.69
C ARG A 22 4.40 -1.54 1.46
N CYS A 23 3.13 -1.67 1.84
CA CYS A 23 2.46 -0.70 2.69
C CYS A 23 3.16 -0.55 4.05
N ASP A 24 3.57 -1.66 4.68
CA ASP A 24 4.26 -1.63 5.96
C ASP A 24 5.66 -0.99 5.87
N ASP A 25 6.40 -1.26 4.79
CA ASP A 25 7.66 -0.58 4.50
C ASP A 25 7.46 0.94 4.33
N LEU A 26 6.45 1.35 3.56
CA LEU A 26 6.12 2.77 3.35
C LEU A 26 5.71 3.46 4.65
N ARG A 27 4.87 2.83 5.47
CA ARG A 27 4.47 3.37 6.79
C ARG A 27 5.69 3.62 7.67
N ARG A 28 6.60 2.65 7.77
CA ARG A 28 7.86 2.79 8.53
C ARG A 28 8.73 3.93 7.99
N LYS A 29 8.90 4.00 6.67
CA LYS A 29 9.70 5.06 6.03
C LYS A 29 9.09 6.45 6.20
N ASN A 30 7.77 6.58 6.06
CA ASN A 30 7.08 7.86 6.25
C ASN A 30 7.10 8.32 7.70
N ALA A 31 6.97 7.40 8.67
CA ALA A 31 7.14 7.73 10.08
C ALA A 31 8.54 8.32 10.37
N ARG A 32 9.60 7.71 9.84
CA ARG A 32 10.98 8.23 9.96
C ARG A 32 11.14 9.59 9.29
N ARG A 33 10.63 9.75 8.07
CA ARG A 33 10.69 11.06 7.35
C ARG A 33 9.95 12.15 8.11
N ARG A 34 8.80 11.85 8.70
CA ARG A 34 8.03 12.82 9.49
C ARG A 34 8.80 13.30 10.72
N VAL A 35 9.50 12.41 11.42
CA VAL A 35 10.38 12.78 12.53
C VAL A 35 11.50 13.71 12.03
N LEU A 36 12.18 13.33 10.95
CA LEU A 36 13.27 14.13 10.39
C LEU A 36 12.80 15.52 9.91
N ILE A 37 11.64 15.60 9.25
CA ILE A 37 11.03 16.88 8.86
C ILE A 37 10.82 17.76 10.09
N HIS A 38 10.28 17.20 11.17
CA HIS A 38 10.03 17.94 12.40
C HIS A 38 11.33 18.43 13.07
N GLU A 39 12.36 17.59 13.12
CA GLU A 39 13.68 17.96 13.65
C GLU A 39 14.31 19.09 12.83
N MET A 40 14.24 19.01 11.50
CA MET A 40 14.75 20.05 10.61
C MET A 40 13.96 21.36 10.74
N GLU A 41 12.64 21.30 10.87
CA GLU A 41 11.80 22.48 11.13
C GLU A 41 12.17 23.16 12.45
N ALA A 42 12.49 22.39 13.49
CA ALA A 42 12.89 22.92 14.80
C ALA A 42 14.25 23.63 14.79
N LEU A 43 15.18 23.20 13.92
CA LEU A 43 16.51 23.82 13.77
C LEU A 43 16.45 25.18 13.05
N GLY A 44 15.41 25.42 12.25
CA GLY A 44 15.23 26.67 11.49
C GLY A 44 16.38 26.96 10.52
N GLU A 45 16.53 28.23 10.13
CA GLU A 45 17.57 28.68 9.17
C GLU A 45 19.03 28.51 9.68
N ARG A 46 19.22 28.20 10.97
CA ARG A 46 20.55 28.15 11.60
C ARG A 46 21.31 26.83 11.36
N GLY A 47 20.69 25.84 10.71
CA GLY A 47 21.33 24.53 10.50
C GLY A 47 20.72 23.66 9.41
N VAL A 48 19.75 24.17 8.64
CA VAL A 48 19.04 23.37 7.63
C VAL A 48 19.17 24.00 6.26
N ASP A 49 19.63 23.20 5.30
CA ASP A 49 19.46 23.48 3.88
C ASP A 49 17.95 23.44 3.55
N VAL A 50 17.38 24.62 3.29
CA VAL A 50 15.96 24.81 2.98
C VAL A 50 15.55 23.97 1.76
N GLU A 51 16.44 23.82 0.78
CA GLU A 51 16.19 23.01 -0.42
C GLU A 51 16.08 21.52 -0.09
N SER A 52 16.96 21.02 0.79
CA SER A 52 16.89 19.65 1.32
C SER A 52 15.60 19.39 2.11
N LEU A 53 15.14 20.34 2.95
CA LEU A 53 13.89 20.19 3.70
C LEU A 53 12.68 20.11 2.76
N GLU A 54 12.64 20.98 1.76
CA GLU A 54 11.56 20.97 0.76
C GLU A 54 11.55 19.67 -0.04
N SER A 55 12.72 19.22 -0.50
CA SER A 55 12.89 17.92 -1.17
C SER A 55 12.38 16.74 -0.32
N LEU A 56 12.64 16.80 0.99
CA LEU A 56 12.18 15.79 1.94
C LEU A 56 10.66 15.81 2.11
N LYS A 57 10.05 17.01 2.21
CA LYS A 57 8.59 17.19 2.28
C LYS A 57 7.89 16.68 1.03
N GLN A 58 8.41 17.00 -0.15
CA GLN A 58 7.89 16.50 -1.43
C GLN A 58 7.98 14.98 -1.52
N THR A 59 9.11 14.41 -1.12
CA THR A 59 9.28 12.95 -1.06
C THR A 59 8.29 12.32 -0.09
N HIS A 60 8.10 12.89 1.11
CA HIS A 60 7.14 12.41 2.09
C HIS A 60 5.70 12.46 1.55
N ALA A 61 5.31 13.55 0.88
CA ALA A 61 3.99 13.70 0.27
C ALA A 61 3.75 12.64 -0.81
N ARG A 62 4.71 12.45 -1.73
CA ARG A 62 4.62 11.44 -2.80
C ARG A 62 4.50 10.02 -2.25
N GLU A 63 5.33 9.65 -1.28
CA GLU A 63 5.30 8.31 -0.69
C GLU A 63 4.03 8.09 0.16
N THR A 64 3.45 9.14 0.73
CA THR A 64 2.14 9.07 1.41
C THR A 64 1.01 8.84 0.41
N ALA A 65 1.01 9.56 -0.72
CA ALA A 65 0.04 9.33 -1.79
C ALA A 65 0.13 7.90 -2.35
N LYS A 66 1.36 7.38 -2.51
CA LYS A 66 1.59 5.98 -2.91
C LYS A 66 1.03 4.98 -1.90
N LEU A 67 1.20 5.23 -0.60
CA LEU A 67 0.62 4.39 0.45
C LEU A 67 -0.92 4.36 0.39
N THR A 68 -1.55 5.51 0.14
CA THR A 68 -3.01 5.59 -0.06
C THR A 68 -3.44 4.73 -1.24
N ALA A 69 -2.83 4.93 -2.42
CA ALA A 69 -3.18 4.17 -3.62
C ALA A 69 -3.00 2.64 -3.45
N LEU A 70 -1.96 2.20 -2.74
CA LEU A 70 -1.77 0.78 -2.44
C LEU A 70 -2.80 0.25 -1.44
N THR A 71 -3.27 1.08 -0.51
CA THR A 71 -4.33 0.72 0.44
C THR A 71 -5.66 0.54 -0.30
N ASP A 72 -5.96 1.42 -1.26
CA ASP A 72 -7.15 1.31 -2.11
C ASP A 72 -7.09 0.05 -2.98
N ALA A 73 -5.93 -0.22 -3.60
CA ALA A 73 -5.72 -1.44 -4.38
C ALA A 73 -5.88 -2.72 -3.55
N ILE A 74 -5.44 -2.72 -2.28
CA ILE A 74 -5.68 -3.85 -1.36
C ILE A 74 -7.18 -4.05 -1.14
N ALA A 75 -7.94 -2.98 -0.91
CA ALA A 75 -9.38 -3.08 -0.70
C ALA A 75 -10.10 -3.62 -1.94
N GLU A 76 -9.70 -3.16 -3.13
CA GLU A 76 -10.22 -3.65 -4.42
C GLU A 76 -9.89 -5.12 -4.63
N SER A 77 -8.64 -5.56 -4.44
CA SER A 77 -8.26 -6.97 -4.55
C SER A 77 -9.00 -7.84 -3.55
N MET A 78 -9.21 -7.38 -2.32
CA MET A 78 -10.03 -8.11 -1.33
C MET A 78 -11.48 -8.26 -1.79
N ALA A 79 -12.08 -7.22 -2.38
CA ALA A 79 -13.43 -7.33 -2.94
C ALA A 79 -13.48 -8.31 -4.12
N GLY A 80 -12.47 -8.29 -4.98
CA GLY A 80 -12.31 -9.21 -6.11
C GLY A 80 -12.18 -10.66 -5.68
N ILE A 81 -11.41 -10.96 -4.64
CA ILE A 81 -11.31 -12.31 -4.06
C ILE A 81 -12.68 -12.78 -3.57
N HIS A 82 -13.37 -11.98 -2.74
CA HIS A 82 -14.70 -12.35 -2.23
C HIS A 82 -15.72 -12.57 -3.35
N GLU A 83 -15.61 -11.85 -4.47
CA GLU A 83 -16.42 -12.09 -5.66
C GLU A 83 -16.13 -13.45 -6.29
N LYS A 84 -14.86 -13.76 -6.53
CA LYS A 84 -14.45 -15.04 -7.11
C LYS A 84 -14.81 -16.22 -6.19
N GLU A 85 -14.69 -16.07 -4.87
CA GLU A 85 -15.14 -17.06 -3.89
C GLU A 85 -16.64 -17.36 -4.02
N ARG A 86 -17.47 -16.32 -4.21
CA ARG A 86 -18.91 -16.52 -4.48
C ARG A 86 -19.16 -17.23 -5.80
N HIS A 87 -18.33 -17.02 -6.82
CA HIS A 87 -18.42 -17.76 -8.09
C HIS A 87 -18.08 -19.24 -7.91
N VAL A 88 -17.01 -19.56 -7.17
CA VAL A 88 -16.63 -20.93 -6.83
C VAL A 88 -17.76 -21.62 -6.07
N ALA A 89 -18.29 -20.99 -5.01
CA ALA A 89 -19.35 -21.56 -4.20
C ALA A 89 -20.62 -21.86 -5.03
N LYS A 90 -21.00 -21.00 -5.97
CA LYS A 90 -22.14 -21.26 -6.88
C LYS A 90 -21.91 -22.46 -7.79
N MET A 91 -20.67 -22.69 -8.23
CA MET A 91 -20.32 -23.84 -9.07
C MET A 91 -20.40 -25.15 -8.29
N ASP A 92 -20.05 -25.13 -7.00
CA ASP A 92 -20.16 -26.32 -6.12
C ASP A 92 -21.62 -26.78 -5.90
N PHE A 93 -22.63 -25.95 -6.22
CA PHE A 93 -24.05 -26.32 -6.20
C PHE A 93 -24.59 -26.80 -7.56
N ILE A 94 -23.79 -26.71 -8.63
CA ILE A 94 -24.19 -27.05 -10.00
C ILE A 94 -23.55 -28.38 -10.46
N ASP A 95 -22.47 -28.81 -9.81
CA ASP A 95 -21.83 -30.14 -9.97
C ASP A 95 -22.46 -31.21 -9.07
#